data_AF-A0A223DQF4-F1
#
_entry.id   AF-A0A223DQF4-F1
#
_cell.length_a   1.000
_cell.length_b   1.000
_cell.length_c   1.000
_cell.angle_alpha   90.00
_cell.angle_beta   90.00
_cell.angle_gamma   90.00
#
_symmetry.space_group_name_H-M   'P 1'
#
loop_
_entity.id
_entity.type
_entity.pdbx_description
1 polymer ?
#
loop_
_entity_poly.entity_id
_entity_poly.type
_entity_poly.pdbx_seq_one_letter_code
_entity_poly.pdbx_strand_id
1 'polypeptide(L)'
;MPKKRSVTLSSAMKKYINTASVEKKGWKQELYRMSVINRYEIASMLMHEITSVDISKYRDERLNSFNERTQKKISGNTVRLELAFLSSVFKLAQVEWGVCNSNPVLAVRKPKIGKGRERRLLKSEERKISNFFEQVDHQMYVIFHLALETAMRQGEILGLLWENVNLSIGVAHLPETKNGTWRDVPLSKKSRELLLHMKPKVCGRIFTFTSNSFKSKWRKTINFLNVDDLHFHDLRHEAISRLFELGTLNMIEVASISGHKSLAMLKRYTHLKAYQLVRKIDAKVKTVKKIASYFTPYPAICKTTNEGYSITFIDFDEFVVNGANKDETISNAAIELLRKLAIAAQQGKKIASPGQLAKVSDDVILINPLN
;
A
#
# COMPACT_ATOMS: atom_id res chain seq x y z
N MET A 1 -32.19 43.81 23.93
CA MET A 1 -31.35 42.69 23.46
C MET A 1 -30.09 42.62 24.31
N PRO A 2 -29.65 41.43 24.78
CA PRO A 2 -28.41 41.33 25.56
C PRO A 2 -27.24 41.81 24.70
N LYS A 3 -26.44 42.77 25.20
CA LYS A 3 -25.21 43.24 24.54
C LYS A 3 -24.28 42.02 24.39
N LYS A 4 -24.16 41.49 23.18
CA LYS A 4 -23.19 40.43 22.89
C LYS A 4 -21.79 40.96 23.18
N ARG A 5 -20.94 40.10 23.73
CA ARG A 5 -19.52 40.44 23.90
C ARG A 5 -18.92 40.75 22.52
N SER A 6 -18.43 41.98 22.34
CA SER A 6 -17.77 42.41 21.12
C SER A 6 -16.41 41.71 20.99
N VAL A 7 -16.38 40.62 20.23
CA VAL A 7 -15.18 39.84 19.96
C VAL A 7 -14.88 39.90 18.46
N THR A 8 -13.67 40.32 18.11
CA THR A 8 -13.19 40.32 16.72
C THR A 8 -12.89 38.90 16.24
N LEU A 9 -12.93 38.67 14.92
CA LEU A 9 -12.56 37.37 14.35
C LEU A 9 -11.12 36.98 14.71
N SER A 10 -10.18 37.91 14.69
CA SER A 10 -8.78 37.66 15.09
C SER A 10 -8.67 37.15 16.53
N SER A 11 -9.38 37.78 17.47
CA SER A 11 -9.43 37.35 18.87
C SER A 11 -10.07 35.96 19.02
N ALA A 12 -11.18 35.72 18.30
CA ALA A 12 -11.85 34.42 18.27
C ALA A 12 -10.95 33.30 17.71
N MET A 13 -10.23 33.55 16.62
CA MET A 13 -9.28 32.58 16.06
C MET A 13 -8.13 32.30 17.03
N LYS A 14 -7.55 33.33 17.67
CA LYS A 14 -6.50 33.16 18.67
C LYS A 14 -6.98 32.30 19.86
N LYS A 15 -8.18 32.58 20.37
CA LYS A 15 -8.81 31.76 21.42
C LYS A 15 -8.98 30.31 20.95
N TYR A 16 -9.53 30.10 19.75
CA TYR A 16 -9.73 28.76 19.19
C TYR A 16 -8.41 27.97 19.08
N ILE A 17 -7.33 28.62 18.63
CA ILE A 17 -6.02 27.99 18.52
C ILE A 17 -5.53 27.50 19.89
N ASN A 18 -5.65 28.35 20.91
CA ASN A 18 -5.14 28.06 22.24
C ASN A 18 -5.99 27.06 23.02
N THR A 19 -7.30 26.93 22.72
CA THR A 19 -8.20 26.04 23.48
C THR A 19 -8.50 24.74 22.76
N ALA A 20 -8.83 24.78 21.46
CA ALA A 20 -9.34 23.62 20.72
C ALA A 20 -8.36 23.09 19.67
N SER A 21 -7.53 23.95 19.07
CA SER A 21 -6.59 23.51 18.04
C SER A 21 -5.40 22.77 18.63
N VAL A 22 -4.89 23.19 19.79
CA VAL A 22 -3.68 22.64 20.43
C VAL A 22 -3.72 21.12 20.64
N GLU A 23 -4.90 20.56 20.86
CA GLU A 23 -5.13 19.12 21.04
C GLU A 23 -5.05 18.33 19.71
N LYS A 24 -5.08 19.01 18.57
CA LYS A 24 -5.08 18.39 17.25
C LYS A 24 -3.65 18.18 16.74
N LYS A 25 -3.41 17.02 16.14
CA LYS A 25 -2.16 16.73 15.39
C LYS A 25 -1.84 17.77 14.30
N GLY A 26 -2.86 18.46 13.78
CA GLY A 26 -2.76 19.46 12.70
C GLY A 26 -2.75 20.92 13.15
N TRP A 27 -2.53 21.21 14.44
CA TRP A 27 -2.67 22.56 15.00
C TRP A 27 -1.77 23.60 14.32
N LYS A 28 -0.53 23.22 13.96
CA LYS A 28 0.42 24.12 13.26
C LYS A 28 -0.13 24.60 11.92
N GLN A 29 -0.89 23.76 11.21
CA GLN A 29 -1.52 24.16 9.95
C GLN A 29 -2.70 25.10 10.20
N GLU A 30 -3.45 24.94 11.29
CA GLU A 30 -4.50 25.88 11.68
C GLU A 30 -3.90 27.22 12.12
N LEU A 31 -2.80 27.22 12.87
CA LEU A 31 -2.04 28.44 13.22
C LEU A 31 -1.57 29.19 11.97
N TYR A 32 -1.03 28.48 10.97
CA TYR A 32 -0.65 29.09 9.70
C TYR A 32 -1.87 29.73 8.99
N ARG A 33 -3.02 29.04 8.95
CA ARG A 33 -4.25 29.60 8.36
C ARG A 33 -4.71 30.87 9.09
N MET A 34 -4.69 30.87 10.43
CA MET A 34 -4.96 32.06 11.22
C MET A 34 -4.03 33.21 10.82
N SER A 35 -2.72 32.96 10.71
CA SER A 35 -1.74 33.98 10.32
C SER A 35 -1.98 34.56 8.93
N VAL A 36 -2.52 33.77 8.00
CA VAL A 36 -2.91 34.23 6.66
C VAL A 36 -4.19 35.06 6.73
N ILE A 37 -5.23 34.57 7.41
CA ILE A 37 -6.53 35.25 7.52
C ILE A 37 -6.37 36.62 8.22
N ASN A 38 -5.49 36.71 9.23
CA ASN A 38 -5.20 37.95 9.96
C ASN A 38 -4.62 39.09 9.10
N ARG A 39 -4.23 38.81 7.85
CA ARG A 39 -3.75 39.82 6.90
C ARG A 39 -4.88 40.52 6.14
N TYR A 40 -6.11 40.05 6.30
CA TYR A 40 -7.29 40.55 5.59
C TYR A 40 -8.23 41.30 6.53
N GLU A 41 -8.99 42.24 5.97
CA GLU A 41 -9.93 43.11 6.67
C GLU A 41 -10.93 42.32 7.54
N ILE A 42 -11.37 41.15 7.08
CA ILE A 42 -12.32 40.30 7.82
C ILE A 42 -11.85 39.93 9.23
N ALA A 43 -10.54 39.94 9.49
CA ALA A 43 -9.99 39.58 10.79
C ALA A 43 -10.24 40.62 11.88
N SER A 44 -10.38 41.91 11.51
CA SER A 44 -10.68 43.00 12.47
C SER A 44 -12.17 43.17 12.72
N MET A 45 -13.04 42.61 11.88
CA MET A 45 -14.49 42.67 12.04
C MET A 45 -15.00 41.94 13.29
N LEU A 46 -16.11 42.41 13.86
CA LEU A 46 -16.77 41.74 14.98
C LEU A 46 -17.48 40.48 14.51
N MET A 47 -17.34 39.39 15.28
CA MET A 47 -17.90 38.07 14.94
C MET A 47 -19.41 38.06 14.68
N HIS A 48 -20.17 38.96 15.31
CA HIS A 48 -21.62 39.06 15.13
C HIS A 48 -22.03 39.93 13.94
N GLU A 49 -21.11 40.70 13.35
CA GLU A 49 -21.35 41.55 12.18
C GLU A 49 -20.95 40.84 10.89
N ILE A 50 -20.06 39.84 10.96
CA ILE A 50 -19.60 39.10 9.78
C ILE A 50 -20.75 38.31 9.15
N THR A 51 -21.00 38.61 7.87
CA THR A 51 -22.02 37.97 7.03
C THR A 51 -21.41 36.99 6.02
N SER A 52 -22.26 36.30 5.27
CA SER A 52 -21.83 35.45 4.16
C SER A 52 -21.19 36.24 3.00
N VAL A 53 -21.51 37.53 2.87
CA VAL A 53 -20.93 38.43 1.87
C VAL A 53 -19.45 38.68 2.19
N ASP A 54 -19.12 38.94 3.46
CA ASP A 54 -17.74 39.17 3.90
C ASP A 54 -16.88 37.93 3.73
N ILE A 55 -17.41 36.75 4.06
CA ILE A 55 -16.73 35.46 3.83
C ILE A 55 -16.53 35.20 2.32
N SER A 56 -17.48 35.61 1.47
CA SER A 56 -17.35 35.48 0.02
C SER A 56 -16.30 36.45 -0.54
N LYS A 57 -16.27 37.70 -0.05
CA LYS A 57 -15.23 38.70 -0.36
C LYS A 57 -13.84 38.14 -0.03
N TYR A 58 -13.65 37.65 1.19
CA TYR A 58 -12.40 36.98 1.60
C TYR A 58 -12.03 35.81 0.67
N ARG A 59 -12.99 34.93 0.36
CA ARG A 59 -12.76 33.78 -0.53
C ARG A 59 -12.24 34.24 -1.89
N ASP A 60 -12.88 35.25 -2.48
CA ASP A 60 -12.59 35.70 -3.85
C ASP A 60 -11.27 36.47 -3.92
N GLU A 61 -11.00 37.34 -2.94
CA GLU A 61 -9.69 37.98 -2.76
C GLU A 61 -8.58 36.94 -2.61
N ARG A 62 -8.80 35.92 -1.77
CA ARG A 62 -7.80 34.88 -1.54
C ARG A 62 -7.57 34.03 -2.78
N LEU A 63 -8.62 33.70 -3.53
CA LEU A 63 -8.50 32.98 -4.80
C LEU A 63 -7.70 33.77 -5.84
N ASN A 64 -7.80 35.09 -5.84
CA ASN A 64 -7.07 35.97 -6.76
C ASN A 64 -5.65 36.33 -6.31
N SER A 65 -5.30 36.04 -5.06
CA SER A 65 -3.95 36.26 -4.54
C SER A 65 -2.93 35.22 -5.00
N PHE A 66 -1.65 35.56 -4.86
CA PHE A 66 -0.50 34.73 -5.21
C PHE A 66 0.25 34.27 -3.95
N ASN A 67 0.91 33.12 -4.04
CA ASN A 67 1.82 32.67 -3.00
C ASN A 67 3.15 33.43 -3.10
N GLU A 68 3.54 34.16 -2.06
CA GLU A 68 4.77 34.98 -2.01
C GLU A 68 6.04 34.22 -2.42
N ARG A 69 6.16 32.94 -2.04
CA ARG A 69 7.36 32.14 -2.29
C ARG A 69 7.38 31.54 -3.69
N THR A 70 6.23 31.10 -4.19
CA THR A 70 6.17 30.36 -5.47
C THR A 70 5.66 31.21 -6.62
N GLN A 71 5.15 32.41 -6.36
CA GLN A 71 4.50 33.31 -7.32
C GLN A 71 3.38 32.62 -8.12
N LYS A 72 2.80 31.56 -7.56
CA LYS A 72 1.68 30.82 -8.16
C LYS A 72 0.38 31.27 -7.51
N LYS A 73 -0.69 31.32 -8.30
CA LYS A 73 -2.05 31.58 -7.82
C LYS A 73 -2.42 30.58 -6.70
N ILE A 74 -3.09 31.06 -5.65
CA ILE A 74 -3.49 30.21 -4.54
C ILE A 74 -4.50 29.16 -5.01
N SER A 75 -4.26 27.90 -4.63
CA SER A 75 -5.14 26.81 -5.04
C SER A 75 -6.50 26.90 -4.35
N GLY A 76 -7.58 26.54 -5.05
CA GLY A 76 -8.92 26.49 -4.46
C GLY A 76 -9.02 25.57 -3.23
N ASN A 77 -8.19 24.52 -3.17
CA ASN A 77 -8.14 23.65 -2.00
C ASN A 77 -7.52 24.35 -0.77
N THR A 78 -6.56 25.26 -0.95
CA THR A 78 -6.01 26.08 0.13
C THR A 78 -7.10 26.94 0.75
N VAL A 79 -7.85 27.69 -0.07
CA VAL A 79 -8.97 28.53 0.37
C VAL A 79 -10.06 27.69 1.03
N ARG A 80 -10.37 26.51 0.49
CA ARG A 80 -11.33 25.58 1.09
C ARG A 80 -10.94 25.14 2.51
N LEU A 81 -9.64 24.93 2.77
CA LEU A 81 -9.14 24.56 4.10
C LEU A 81 -9.17 25.75 5.07
N GLU A 82 -8.92 26.98 4.59
CA GLU A 82 -9.09 28.20 5.38
C GLU A 82 -10.57 28.42 5.74
N LEU A 83 -11.49 28.23 4.79
CA LEU A 83 -12.95 28.27 5.05
C LEU A 83 -13.38 27.17 6.03
N ALA A 84 -12.83 25.95 5.93
CA ALA A 84 -13.13 24.89 6.89
C ALA A 84 -12.66 25.24 8.31
N PHE A 85 -11.50 25.89 8.43
CA PHE A 85 -10.99 26.42 9.69
C PHE A 85 -11.92 27.52 10.25
N LEU A 86 -12.27 28.53 9.45
CA LEU A 86 -13.23 29.58 9.83
C LEU A 86 -14.56 28.97 10.28
N SER A 87 -15.11 28.01 9.54
CA SER A 87 -16.34 27.33 9.90
C SER A 87 -16.26 26.65 11.27
N SER A 88 -15.09 26.13 11.65
CA SER A 88 -14.89 25.50 12.97
C SER A 88 -14.83 26.56 14.08
N VAL A 89 -14.14 27.68 13.82
CA VAL A 89 -14.09 28.84 14.73
C VAL A 89 -15.49 29.40 14.97
N PHE A 90 -16.27 29.66 13.91
CA PHE A 90 -17.65 30.15 14.02
C PHE A 90 -18.58 29.15 14.72
N LYS A 91 -18.41 27.85 14.50
CA LYS A 91 -19.21 26.84 15.19
C LYS A 91 -18.96 26.87 16.71
N LEU A 92 -17.70 26.93 17.12
CA LEU A 92 -17.33 27.02 18.54
C LEU A 92 -17.80 28.35 19.15
N ALA A 93 -17.61 29.44 18.42
CA ALA A 93 -18.03 30.78 18.82
C ALA A 93 -19.56 30.91 19.01
N GLN A 94 -20.33 30.23 18.17
CA GLN A 94 -21.78 30.16 18.26
C GLN A 94 -22.24 29.30 19.44
N VAL A 95 -21.71 28.09 19.55
CA VAL A 95 -22.23 27.07 20.49
C VAL A 95 -21.72 27.27 21.91
N GLU A 96 -20.45 27.61 22.08
CA GLU A 96 -19.82 27.64 23.41
C GLU A 96 -19.56 29.06 23.91
N TRP A 97 -19.25 30.01 23.01
CA TRP A 97 -18.86 31.36 23.44
C TRP A 97 -20.01 32.37 23.39
N GLY A 98 -21.10 32.06 22.67
CA GLY A 98 -22.26 32.94 22.53
C GLY A 98 -21.94 34.29 21.87
N VAL A 99 -20.88 34.39 21.06
CA VAL A 99 -20.41 35.67 20.47
C VAL A 99 -20.98 35.93 19.06
N CYS A 100 -21.58 34.92 18.41
CA CYS A 100 -22.26 35.06 17.12
C CYS A 100 -23.53 34.18 17.09
N ASN A 101 -24.52 34.56 16.26
CA ASN A 101 -25.80 33.84 16.17
C ASN A 101 -25.77 32.67 15.19
N SER A 102 -24.92 32.75 14.18
CA SER A 102 -24.87 31.82 13.07
C SER A 102 -23.44 31.62 12.58
N ASN A 103 -23.25 30.61 11.75
CA ASN A 103 -22.01 30.38 11.03
C ASN A 103 -22.15 30.84 9.57
N PRO A 104 -21.64 32.03 9.21
CA PRO A 104 -21.82 32.59 7.86
C PRO A 104 -21.10 31.78 6.78
N VAL A 105 -20.10 30.97 7.14
CA VAL A 105 -19.32 30.15 6.20
C VAL A 105 -20.16 29.07 5.54
N LEU A 106 -21.22 28.58 6.20
CA LEU A 106 -22.08 27.52 5.66
C LEU A 106 -22.89 27.99 4.44
N ALA A 107 -23.19 29.28 4.35
CA ALA A 107 -23.93 29.88 3.23
C ALA A 107 -23.02 30.18 2.01
N VAL A 108 -21.70 30.01 2.15
CA VAL A 108 -20.74 30.36 1.09
C VAL A 108 -20.40 29.15 0.23
N ARG A 109 -20.53 29.31 -1.09
CA ARG A 109 -20.08 28.30 -2.06
C ARG A 109 -18.56 28.12 -1.95
N LYS A 110 -18.13 26.87 -1.78
CA LYS A 110 -16.71 26.50 -1.67
C LYS A 110 -16.10 26.31 -3.06
N PRO A 111 -14.81 26.63 -3.25
CA PRO A 111 -14.11 26.35 -4.51
C PRO A 111 -14.18 24.86 -4.87
N LYS A 112 -14.26 24.57 -6.17
CA LYS A 112 -14.21 23.18 -6.67
C LYS A 112 -12.89 22.52 -6.26
N ILE A 113 -12.98 21.26 -5.86
CA ILE A 113 -11.79 20.44 -5.58
C ILE A 113 -11.12 20.16 -6.91
N GLY A 114 -9.84 20.55 -7.03
CA GLY A 114 -9.04 20.24 -8.22
C GLY A 114 -8.82 18.74 -8.39
N LYS A 115 -8.43 18.33 -9.60
CA LYS A 115 -8.09 16.93 -9.87
C LYS A 115 -6.89 16.51 -9.01
N GLY A 116 -6.91 15.27 -8.54
CA GLY A 116 -5.76 14.68 -7.84
C GLY A 116 -4.58 14.52 -8.80
N ARG A 117 -3.35 14.45 -8.26
CA ARG A 117 -2.15 14.18 -9.07
C ARG A 117 -2.25 12.77 -9.69
N GLU A 118 -1.83 12.66 -10.95
CA GLU A 118 -1.79 11.41 -11.74
C GLU A 118 -0.36 11.01 -12.16
N ARG A 119 0.64 11.70 -11.62
CA ARG A 119 2.05 11.45 -11.87
C ARG A 119 2.44 10.02 -11.46
N ARG A 120 2.82 9.20 -12.43
CA ARG A 120 3.42 7.85 -12.25
C ARG A 120 4.93 7.94 -12.38
N LEU A 121 5.68 7.13 -11.64
CA LEU A 121 7.15 7.09 -11.74
C LEU A 121 7.57 6.34 -13.00
N LEU A 122 8.42 6.93 -13.84
CA LEU A 122 8.94 6.24 -15.02
C LEU A 122 10.09 5.29 -14.65
N LYS A 123 10.26 4.20 -15.41
CA LYS A 123 11.35 3.24 -15.17
C LYS A 123 12.74 3.86 -15.30
N SER A 124 12.93 4.81 -16.21
CA SER A 124 14.18 5.55 -16.38
C SER A 124 14.48 6.43 -15.16
N GLU A 125 13.46 7.12 -14.63
CA GLU A 125 13.56 7.93 -13.41
C GLU A 125 13.86 7.07 -12.19
N GLU A 126 13.16 5.93 -12.04
CA GLU A 126 13.39 4.98 -10.95
C GLU A 126 14.84 4.50 -10.93
N ARG A 127 15.38 4.08 -12.08
CA ARG A 127 16.79 3.67 -12.21
C ARG A 127 17.74 4.82 -11.85
N LYS A 128 17.48 6.02 -12.39
CA LYS A 128 18.31 7.21 -12.14
C LYS A 128 18.35 7.58 -10.65
N ILE A 129 17.19 7.61 -10.00
CA ILE A 129 17.04 7.95 -8.58
C ILE A 129 17.65 6.85 -7.70
N SER A 130 17.38 5.59 -8.02
CA SER A 130 17.91 4.42 -7.29
C SER A 130 19.44 4.42 -7.31
N ASN A 131 20.06 4.48 -8.49
CA ASN A 131 21.52 4.44 -8.63
C ASN A 131 22.20 5.61 -7.91
N PHE A 132 21.60 6.82 -7.98
CA PHE A 132 22.13 7.97 -7.28
C PHE A 132 22.12 7.78 -5.76
N PHE A 133 21.01 7.32 -5.19
CA PHE A 133 20.94 7.10 -3.74
C PHE A 133 21.82 5.94 -3.27
N GLU A 134 21.96 4.89 -4.07
CA GLU A 134 22.83 3.76 -3.74
C GLU A 134 24.28 4.21 -3.50
N GLN A 135 24.76 5.17 -4.29
CA GLN A 135 26.13 5.69 -4.21
C GLN A 135 26.28 6.77 -3.13
N VAL A 136 25.25 7.61 -2.92
CA VAL A 136 25.37 8.84 -2.13
C VAL A 136 24.81 8.72 -0.71
N ASP A 137 23.72 7.98 -0.54
CA ASP A 137 22.96 7.96 0.73
C ASP A 137 22.12 6.69 0.84
N HIS A 138 22.70 5.66 1.48
CA HIS A 138 22.07 4.35 1.59
C HIS A 138 20.72 4.39 2.36
N GLN A 139 20.54 5.31 3.33
CA GLN A 139 19.23 5.45 3.99
C GLN A 139 18.18 5.95 3.01
N MET A 140 18.50 6.94 2.18
CA MET A 140 17.59 7.41 1.13
C MET A 140 17.27 6.32 0.10
N TYR A 141 18.26 5.49 -0.24
CA TYR A 141 18.07 4.33 -1.11
C TYR A 141 17.04 3.36 -0.55
N VAL A 142 17.20 2.96 0.72
CA VAL A 142 16.26 2.05 1.40
C VAL A 142 14.88 2.69 1.54
N ILE A 143 14.78 3.98 1.93
CA ILE A 143 13.50 4.69 2.05
C ILE A 143 12.76 4.73 0.70
N PHE A 144 13.48 5.00 -0.39
CA PHE A 144 12.93 5.06 -1.74
C PHE A 144 12.32 3.72 -2.16
N HIS A 145 13.07 2.62 -2.00
CA HIS A 145 12.58 1.29 -2.35
C HIS A 145 11.46 0.82 -1.42
N LEU A 146 11.55 1.07 -0.11
CA LEU A 146 10.46 0.75 0.81
C LEU A 146 9.16 1.46 0.44
N ALA A 147 9.22 2.72 0.00
CA ALA A 147 8.03 3.44 -0.44
C ALA A 147 7.35 2.76 -1.64
N LEU A 148 8.14 2.24 -2.58
CA LEU A 148 7.65 1.54 -3.78
C LEU A 148 7.11 0.13 -3.49
N GLU A 149 7.70 -0.57 -2.52
CA GLU A 149 7.34 -1.95 -2.19
C GLU A 149 6.15 -2.05 -1.22
N THR A 150 5.98 -1.08 -0.33
CA THR A 150 5.03 -1.19 0.81
C THR A 150 3.86 -0.23 0.73
N ALA A 151 3.91 0.76 -0.17
CA ALA A 151 2.98 1.87 -0.25
C ALA A 151 2.83 2.68 1.06
N MET A 152 3.73 2.56 2.04
CA MET A 152 3.65 3.31 3.30
C MET A 152 3.69 4.83 3.10
N ARG A 153 3.08 5.59 4.01
CA ARG A 153 3.22 7.06 4.01
C ARG A 153 4.64 7.44 4.43
N GLN A 154 5.15 8.58 3.96
CA GLN A 154 6.46 9.11 4.37
C GLN A 154 6.66 9.09 5.89
N GLY A 155 5.68 9.58 6.65
CA GLY A 155 5.77 9.60 8.12
C GLY A 155 5.79 8.21 8.75
N GLU A 156 5.14 7.23 8.12
CA GLU A 156 5.15 5.82 8.57
C GLU A 156 6.53 5.22 8.33
N ILE A 157 7.11 5.40 7.13
CA ILE A 157 8.46 4.90 6.80
C ILE A 157 9.50 5.52 7.74
N LEU A 158 9.54 6.85 7.85
CA LEU A 158 10.52 7.54 8.67
C LEU A 158 10.35 7.24 10.17
N GLY A 159 9.14 6.88 10.59
CA GLY A 159 8.77 6.53 11.96
C GLY A 159 9.00 5.06 12.32
N LEU A 160 9.45 4.21 11.40
CA LEU A 160 9.71 2.80 11.68
C LEU A 160 10.74 2.63 12.80
N LEU A 161 10.44 1.68 13.68
CA LEU A 161 11.29 1.24 14.78
C LEU A 161 11.67 -0.22 14.57
N TRP A 162 12.90 -0.60 14.93
CA TRP A 162 13.39 -1.97 14.76
C TRP A 162 12.56 -2.99 15.52
N GLU A 163 12.14 -2.65 16.74
CA GLU A 163 11.28 -3.47 17.60
C GLU A 163 9.90 -3.74 16.99
N ASN A 164 9.47 -2.94 16.02
CA ASN A 164 8.20 -3.10 15.32
C ASN A 164 8.35 -3.83 13.96
N VAL A 165 9.54 -4.34 13.63
CA VAL A 165 9.78 -5.02 12.35
C VAL A 165 10.22 -6.46 12.59
N ASN A 166 9.38 -7.39 12.15
CA ASN A 166 9.70 -8.81 12.15
C ASN A 166 10.13 -9.23 10.73
N LEU A 167 11.44 -9.37 10.52
CA LEU A 167 12.00 -9.73 9.20
C LEU A 167 11.85 -11.22 8.87
N SER A 168 11.72 -12.12 9.85
CA SER A 168 11.53 -13.54 9.59
C SER A 168 10.14 -13.81 9.04
N ILE A 169 9.10 -13.25 9.67
CA ILE A 169 7.71 -13.31 9.20
C ILE A 169 7.51 -12.36 7.99
N GLY A 170 8.25 -11.25 7.96
CA GLY A 170 8.15 -10.25 6.90
C GLY A 170 7.01 -9.27 7.12
N VAL A 171 6.89 -8.74 8.33
CA VAL A 171 5.84 -7.79 8.72
C VAL A 171 6.46 -6.60 9.46
N ALA A 172 6.03 -5.39 9.09
CA ALA A 172 6.27 -4.18 9.87
C ALA A 172 4.97 -3.72 10.54
N HIS A 173 4.96 -3.66 11.86
CA HIS A 173 3.86 -3.18 12.67
C HIS A 173 3.89 -1.64 12.77
N LEU A 174 2.77 -0.99 12.49
CA LEU A 174 2.61 0.45 12.64
C LEU A 174 1.63 0.75 13.78
N PRO A 175 2.11 1.06 15.00
CA PRO A 175 1.24 1.22 16.17
C PRO A 175 0.37 2.47 16.08
N GLU A 176 0.89 3.55 15.50
CA GLU A 176 0.15 4.80 15.33
C GLU A 176 0.28 5.31 13.89
N THR A 177 -0.83 5.28 13.14
CA THR A 177 -0.87 5.85 11.79
C THR A 177 -1.53 7.23 11.78
N LYS A 178 -1.38 7.98 10.68
CA LYS A 178 -2.09 9.25 10.44
C LYS A 178 -3.62 9.15 10.65
N ASN A 179 -4.15 7.93 10.56
CA ASN A 179 -5.56 7.60 10.62
C ASN A 179 -6.03 7.10 12.00
N GLY A 180 -5.13 7.03 13.00
CA GLY A 180 -5.46 6.66 14.38
C GLY A 180 -5.70 5.17 14.60
N THR A 181 -5.42 4.32 13.61
CA THR A 181 -5.52 2.86 13.73
C THR A 181 -4.15 2.25 13.52
N TRP A 182 -3.83 1.24 14.32
CA TRP A 182 -2.68 0.38 14.06
C TRP A 182 -2.92 -0.41 12.77
N ARG A 183 -1.85 -0.89 12.14
CA ARG A 183 -1.93 -1.84 11.03
C ARG A 183 -0.59 -2.51 10.80
N ASP A 184 -0.64 -3.70 10.22
CA ASP A 184 0.54 -4.42 9.78
C ASP A 184 0.78 -4.22 8.27
N VAL A 185 2.05 -4.09 7.91
CA VAL A 185 2.52 -3.92 6.54
C VAL A 185 3.31 -5.15 6.14
N PRO A 186 2.89 -5.93 5.13
CA PRO A 186 3.72 -7.02 4.62
C PRO A 186 4.95 -6.46 3.90
N LEU A 187 6.09 -7.09 4.13
CA LEU A 187 7.38 -6.74 3.55
C LEU A 187 7.73 -7.75 2.46
N SER A 188 7.93 -7.26 1.24
CA SER A 188 8.43 -8.09 0.13
C SER A 188 9.83 -8.65 0.44
N LYS A 189 10.25 -9.70 -0.30
CA LYS A 189 11.62 -10.24 -0.19
C LYS A 189 12.67 -9.13 -0.32
N LYS A 190 12.51 -8.26 -1.32
CA LYS A 190 13.38 -7.09 -1.55
C LYS A 190 13.37 -6.12 -0.36
N SER A 191 12.20 -5.81 0.20
CA SER A 191 12.10 -4.93 1.38
C SER A 191 12.86 -5.50 2.58
N ARG A 192 12.74 -6.81 2.80
CA ARG A 192 13.44 -7.50 3.89
C ARG A 192 14.95 -7.50 3.68
N GLU A 193 15.42 -7.80 2.47
CA GLU A 193 16.84 -7.76 2.12
C GLU A 193 17.43 -6.37 2.38
N LEU A 194 16.76 -5.30 1.93
CA LEU A 194 17.20 -3.92 2.17
C LEU A 194 17.31 -3.59 3.66
N LEU A 195 16.33 -4.02 4.46
CA LEU A 195 16.36 -3.82 5.92
C LEU A 195 17.43 -4.68 6.61
N LEU A 196 17.71 -5.89 6.13
CA LEU A 196 18.81 -6.71 6.66
C LEU A 196 20.19 -6.05 6.44
N HIS A 197 20.40 -5.41 5.28
CA HIS A 197 21.66 -4.71 4.99
C HIS A 197 21.85 -3.43 5.81
N MET A 198 20.78 -2.91 6.42
CA MET A 198 20.83 -1.77 7.35
C MET A 198 21.36 -2.13 8.75
N LYS A 199 21.80 -3.38 8.97
CA LYS A 199 22.29 -3.91 10.25
C LYS A 199 21.24 -3.76 11.37
N PRO A 200 20.21 -4.63 11.39
CA PRO A 200 19.12 -4.58 12.36
C PRO A 200 19.63 -4.46 13.80
N LYS A 201 18.92 -3.66 14.59
CA LYS A 201 19.19 -3.45 16.02
C LYS A 201 18.04 -4.03 16.83
N VAL A 202 18.24 -4.20 18.14
CA VAL A 202 17.18 -4.66 19.04
C VAL A 202 16.04 -3.64 19.12
N CYS A 203 16.37 -2.35 19.21
CA CYS A 203 15.39 -1.28 19.29
C CYS A 203 15.87 0.04 18.68
N GLY A 204 14.93 0.98 18.53
CA GLY A 204 15.17 2.34 18.06
C GLY A 204 14.79 2.57 16.60
N ARG A 205 14.93 3.82 16.15
CA ARG A 205 14.53 4.23 14.80
C ARG A 205 15.39 3.55 13.73
N ILE A 206 14.75 3.09 12.66
CA ILE A 206 15.43 2.57 11.47
C ILE A 206 16.10 3.71 10.70
N PHE A 207 15.43 4.87 10.61
CA PHE A 207 15.92 6.05 9.88
C PHE A 207 16.13 7.24 10.80
N THR A 208 17.23 7.97 10.56
CA THR A 208 17.61 9.14 11.37
C THR A 208 17.01 10.45 10.85
N PHE A 209 16.26 10.41 9.76
CA PHE A 209 15.67 11.59 9.16
C PHE A 209 14.47 12.13 9.94
N THR A 210 14.46 13.44 10.15
CA THR A 210 13.23 14.18 10.44
C THR A 210 12.40 14.33 9.16
N SER A 211 11.08 14.56 9.29
CA SER A 211 10.22 14.84 8.13
C SER A 211 10.72 16.03 7.29
N ASN A 212 11.26 17.08 7.92
CA ASN A 212 11.69 18.29 7.23
C ASN A 212 13.04 18.09 6.51
N SER A 213 14.02 17.46 7.17
CA SER A 213 15.32 17.16 6.55
C SER A 213 15.15 16.21 5.36
N PHE A 214 14.30 15.19 5.50
CA PHE A 214 13.95 14.29 4.40
C PHE A 214 13.34 15.03 3.20
N LYS A 215 12.30 15.84 3.42
CA LYS A 215 11.62 16.58 2.35
C LYS A 215 12.57 17.52 1.61
N SER A 216 13.47 18.17 2.34
CA SER A 216 14.49 19.04 1.76
C SER A 216 15.47 18.24 0.91
N LYS A 217 16.01 17.12 1.42
CA LYS A 217 16.93 16.24 0.70
C LYS A 217 16.27 15.69 -0.58
N TRP A 218 15.07 15.11 -0.47
CA TRP A 218 14.30 14.63 -1.63
C TRP A 218 14.15 15.70 -2.70
N ARG A 219 13.65 16.88 -2.35
CA ARG A 219 13.44 17.98 -3.32
C ARG A 219 14.75 18.42 -3.99
N LYS A 220 15.84 18.55 -3.23
CA LYS A 220 17.16 18.91 -3.78
C LYS A 220 17.65 17.85 -4.76
N THR A 221 17.53 16.57 -4.42
CA THR A 221 17.96 15.46 -5.28
C THR A 221 17.14 15.37 -6.56
N ILE A 222 15.80 15.43 -6.48
CA ILE A 222 14.93 15.39 -7.66
C ILE A 222 15.23 16.55 -8.62
N ASN A 223 15.48 17.74 -8.09
CA ASN A 223 15.90 18.89 -8.90
C ASN A 223 17.29 18.68 -9.53
N PHE A 224 18.27 18.19 -8.75
CA PHE A 224 19.61 17.90 -9.25
C PHE A 224 19.60 16.84 -10.36
N LEU A 225 18.74 15.83 -10.25
CA LEU A 225 18.58 14.77 -11.24
C LEU A 225 17.70 15.20 -12.43
N ASN A 226 17.21 16.44 -12.48
CA ASN A 226 16.29 16.93 -13.52
C ASN A 226 15.10 15.98 -13.73
N VAL A 227 14.46 15.55 -12.63
CA VAL A 227 13.24 14.74 -12.67
C VAL A 227 12.03 15.65 -12.47
N ASP A 228 11.18 15.72 -13.47
CA ASP A 228 10.10 16.70 -13.52
C ASP A 228 8.91 16.34 -12.63
N ASP A 229 8.52 17.28 -11.77
CA ASP A 229 7.31 17.26 -10.94
C ASP A 229 7.06 15.92 -10.21
N LEU A 230 8.10 15.30 -9.63
CA LEU A 230 7.98 14.08 -8.83
C LEU A 230 8.05 14.37 -7.31
N HIS A 231 6.91 14.24 -6.62
CA HIS A 231 6.88 14.30 -5.16
C HIS A 231 7.07 12.91 -4.55
N PHE A 232 7.63 12.84 -3.34
CA PHE A 232 7.79 11.56 -2.65
C PHE A 232 6.46 10.82 -2.43
N HIS A 233 5.35 11.55 -2.25
CA HIS A 233 4.03 10.93 -2.12
C HIS A 233 3.55 10.26 -3.42
N ASP A 234 4.07 10.67 -4.57
CA ASP A 234 3.76 10.04 -5.85
C ASP A 234 4.31 8.59 -5.89
N LEU A 235 5.36 8.26 -5.12
CA LEU A 235 5.84 6.88 -4.97
C LEU A 235 4.81 5.96 -4.30
N ARG A 236 4.00 6.49 -3.38
CA ARG A 236 2.90 5.73 -2.80
C ARG A 236 1.80 5.48 -3.83
N HIS A 237 1.50 6.46 -4.69
CA HIS A 237 0.57 6.27 -5.81
C HIS A 237 1.08 5.22 -6.80
N GLU A 238 2.37 5.24 -7.10
CA GLU A 238 3.06 4.23 -7.90
C GLU A 238 2.95 2.84 -7.25
N ALA A 239 3.31 2.71 -5.97
CA ALA A 239 3.27 1.46 -5.23
C ALA A 239 1.86 0.82 -5.25
N ILE A 240 0.82 1.61 -4.97
CA ILE A 240 -0.57 1.13 -5.01
C ILE A 240 -0.92 0.63 -6.41
N SER A 241 -0.51 1.37 -7.43
CA SER A 241 -0.78 0.96 -8.80
C SER A 241 -0.06 -0.35 -9.15
N ARG A 242 1.21 -0.51 -8.74
CA ARG A 242 1.96 -1.77 -8.90
C ARG A 242 1.25 -2.92 -8.18
N LEU A 243 0.75 -2.72 -6.97
CA LEU A 243 0.01 -3.74 -6.23
C LEU A 243 -1.25 -4.20 -6.98
N PHE A 244 -1.98 -3.30 -7.64
CA PHE A 244 -3.10 -3.67 -8.51
C PHE A 244 -2.63 -4.37 -9.79
N GLU A 245 -1.53 -3.90 -10.39
CA GLU A 245 -0.94 -4.47 -11.60
C GLU A 245 -0.38 -5.89 -11.41
N LEU A 246 0.03 -6.26 -10.18
CA LEU A 246 0.38 -7.65 -9.84
C LEU A 246 -0.76 -8.62 -10.15
N GLY A 247 -2.01 -8.15 -10.03
CA GLY A 247 -3.18 -8.97 -10.28
C GLY A 247 -3.35 -10.13 -9.31
N THR A 248 -2.62 -10.22 -8.19
CA THR A 248 -2.84 -11.26 -7.18
C THR A 248 -3.73 -10.77 -6.04
N LEU A 249 -3.68 -9.47 -5.76
CA LEU A 249 -4.39 -8.85 -4.65
C LEU A 249 -5.75 -8.30 -5.05
N ASN A 250 -6.70 -8.36 -4.12
CA ASN A 250 -8.00 -7.72 -4.21
C ASN A 250 -7.97 -6.29 -3.61
N MET A 251 -9.04 -5.53 -3.83
CA MET A 251 -9.11 -4.12 -3.40
C MET A 251 -9.00 -3.94 -1.88
N ILE A 252 -9.54 -4.89 -1.10
CA ILE A 252 -9.54 -4.86 0.37
C ILE A 252 -8.12 -5.13 0.88
N GLU A 253 -7.42 -6.11 0.31
CA GLU A 253 -6.02 -6.41 0.62
C GLU A 253 -5.12 -5.20 0.33
N VAL A 254 -5.27 -4.58 -0.84
CA VAL A 254 -4.52 -3.36 -1.18
C VAL A 254 -4.89 -2.21 -0.23
N ALA A 255 -6.15 -2.07 0.18
CA ALA A 255 -6.57 -1.07 1.15
C ALA A 255 -5.95 -1.29 2.53
N SER A 256 -5.85 -2.55 2.98
CA SER A 256 -5.20 -2.96 4.23
C SER A 256 -3.70 -2.63 4.20
N ILE A 257 -3.00 -3.06 3.14
CA ILE A 257 -1.56 -2.81 2.95
C ILE A 257 -1.25 -1.32 2.90
N SER A 258 -2.05 -0.56 2.16
CA SER A 258 -1.83 0.88 2.01
C SER A 258 -2.42 1.70 3.16
N GLY A 259 -3.34 1.18 3.97
CA GLY A 259 -4.00 1.92 5.05
C GLY A 259 -4.97 3.00 4.56
N HIS A 260 -5.79 2.70 3.55
CA HIS A 260 -6.93 3.54 3.13
C HIS A 260 -8.19 3.16 3.91
N LYS A 261 -8.87 4.17 4.50
CA LYS A 261 -10.14 3.93 5.22
C LYS A 261 -11.34 3.72 4.29
N SER A 262 -11.31 4.32 3.09
CA SER A 262 -12.40 4.23 2.13
C SER A 262 -11.90 3.65 0.82
N LEU A 263 -12.56 2.59 0.37
CA LEU A 263 -12.31 1.96 -0.93
C LEU A 263 -12.55 2.92 -2.10
N ALA A 264 -13.37 3.96 -1.92
CA ALA A 264 -13.57 5.00 -2.94
C ALA A 264 -12.26 5.70 -3.33
N MET A 265 -11.29 5.80 -2.40
CA MET A 265 -9.97 6.37 -2.69
C MET A 265 -9.13 5.49 -3.62
N LEU A 266 -9.43 4.19 -3.71
CA LEU A 266 -8.71 3.24 -4.55
C LEU A 266 -9.32 3.05 -5.94
N LYS A 267 -10.56 3.52 -6.16
CA LYS A 267 -11.25 3.39 -7.47
C LYS A 267 -10.42 3.88 -8.66
N ARG A 268 -9.55 4.86 -8.45
CA ARG A 268 -8.67 5.40 -9.50
C ARG A 268 -7.55 4.44 -9.97
N TYR A 269 -7.25 3.40 -9.20
CA TYR A 269 -6.24 2.40 -9.56
C TYR A 269 -6.85 1.11 -10.09
N THR A 270 -8.18 0.98 -10.05
CA THR A 270 -8.91 -0.25 -10.35
C THR A 270 -9.34 -0.32 -11.82
N HIS A 271 -8.66 0.40 -12.72
CA HIS A 271 -8.87 0.27 -14.16
C HIS A 271 -8.33 -1.07 -14.63
N LEU A 272 -9.03 -2.14 -14.24
CA LEU A 272 -8.75 -3.52 -14.62
C LEU A 272 -8.97 -3.63 -16.11
N LYS A 273 -7.90 -3.92 -16.86
CA LYS A 273 -8.02 -4.19 -18.29
C LYS A 273 -8.62 -5.59 -18.45
N ALA A 274 -9.60 -5.76 -19.35
CA ALA A 274 -10.34 -7.02 -19.51
C ALA A 274 -9.41 -8.25 -19.69
N TYR A 275 -8.30 -8.11 -20.41
CA TYR A 275 -7.32 -9.21 -20.59
C TYR A 275 -6.64 -9.66 -19.29
N GLN A 276 -6.51 -8.80 -18.28
CA GLN A 276 -5.95 -9.17 -16.97
C GLN A 276 -6.93 -10.05 -16.18
N LEU A 277 -8.24 -9.88 -16.42
CA LEU A 277 -9.29 -10.71 -15.83
C LEU A 277 -9.33 -12.09 -16.48
N VAL A 278 -9.13 -12.18 -17.80
CA VAL A 278 -9.00 -13.46 -18.52
C VAL A 278 -7.89 -14.31 -17.91
N ARG A 279 -6.70 -13.74 -17.67
CA ARG A 279 -5.61 -14.46 -16.99
C ARG A 279 -5.97 -14.98 -15.60
N LYS A 280 -6.83 -14.29 -14.85
CA LYS A 280 -7.30 -14.75 -13.53
C LYS A 280 -8.29 -15.90 -13.64
N ILE A 281 -9.21 -15.82 -14.61
CA ILE A 281 -10.17 -16.88 -14.93
C ILE A 281 -9.40 -18.13 -15.36
N ASP A 282 -8.41 -17.97 -16.23
CA ASP A 282 -7.58 -19.06 -16.76
C ASP A 282 -6.53 -19.58 -15.75
N ALA A 283 -6.08 -18.76 -14.79
CA ALA A 283 -5.10 -19.20 -13.77
C ALA A 283 -5.67 -20.28 -12.85
N LYS A 284 -6.98 -20.28 -12.60
CA LYS A 284 -7.64 -21.42 -11.94
C LYS A 284 -7.48 -22.70 -12.76
N VAL A 285 -7.62 -22.60 -14.09
CA VAL A 285 -7.42 -23.73 -15.01
C VAL A 285 -5.96 -24.22 -14.99
N LYS A 286 -4.97 -23.33 -14.88
CA LYS A 286 -3.55 -23.73 -14.74
C LYS A 286 -3.24 -24.43 -13.42
N THR A 287 -3.88 -24.02 -12.31
CA THR A 287 -3.70 -24.68 -11.01
C THR A 287 -4.33 -26.07 -11.01
N VAL A 288 -5.51 -26.22 -11.62
CA VAL A 288 -6.15 -27.52 -11.85
C VAL A 288 -5.29 -28.41 -12.78
N LYS A 289 -4.71 -27.85 -13.86
CA LYS A 289 -3.75 -28.59 -14.71
C LYS A 289 -2.47 -28.99 -13.97
N LYS A 290 -2.00 -28.18 -13.02
CA LYS A 290 -0.83 -28.50 -12.18
C LYS A 290 -1.14 -29.65 -11.21
N ILE A 291 -2.36 -29.70 -10.65
CA ILE A 291 -2.84 -30.83 -9.84
C ILE A 291 -2.98 -32.09 -10.71
N ALA A 292 -3.55 -31.98 -11.91
CA ALA A 292 -3.69 -33.10 -12.83
C ALA A 292 -2.34 -33.73 -13.23
N SER A 293 -1.26 -32.94 -13.35
CA SER A 293 0.09 -33.47 -13.61
C SER A 293 0.66 -34.32 -12.46
N TYR A 294 0.09 -34.28 -11.26
CA TYR A 294 0.46 -35.19 -10.16
C TYR A 294 -0.21 -36.55 -10.28
N PHE A 295 -1.14 -36.75 -11.22
CA PHE A 295 -1.92 -37.98 -11.37
C PHE A 295 -1.74 -38.61 -12.76
N THR A 296 -0.56 -38.46 -13.35
CA THR A 296 -0.22 -39.09 -14.63
C THR A 296 0.17 -40.55 -14.44
N PRO A 297 -0.19 -41.47 -15.35
CA PRO A 297 0.28 -42.84 -15.31
C PRO A 297 1.80 -42.96 -15.42
N TYR A 298 2.39 -43.90 -14.69
CA TYR A 298 3.84 -44.19 -14.75
C TYR A 298 4.11 -45.58 -15.33
N PRO A 299 5.18 -45.73 -16.12
CA PRO A 299 5.61 -47.04 -16.62
C PRO A 299 6.19 -47.89 -15.49
N ALA A 300 5.78 -49.15 -15.46
CA ALA A 300 6.27 -50.15 -14.54
C ALA A 300 6.51 -51.48 -15.26
N ILE A 301 7.54 -52.20 -14.83
CA ILE A 301 7.89 -53.53 -15.32
C ILE A 301 7.22 -54.56 -14.43
N CYS A 302 6.51 -55.49 -15.05
CA CYS A 302 5.91 -56.61 -14.36
C CYS A 302 6.77 -57.86 -14.45
N LYS A 303 6.93 -58.59 -13.34
CA LYS A 303 7.59 -59.89 -13.33
C LYS A 303 6.83 -60.88 -12.48
N THR A 304 6.63 -62.08 -13.01
CA THR A 304 6.22 -63.23 -12.21
C THR A 304 7.43 -63.77 -11.48
N THR A 305 7.31 -63.97 -10.18
CA THR A 305 8.34 -64.52 -9.29
C THR A 305 7.85 -65.82 -8.68
N ASN A 306 8.75 -66.62 -8.09
CA ASN A 306 8.38 -67.88 -7.44
C ASN A 306 7.42 -67.71 -6.26
N GLU A 307 7.27 -66.49 -5.73
CA GLU A 307 6.46 -66.14 -4.57
C GLU A 307 5.23 -65.26 -4.91
N GLY A 308 5.00 -64.96 -6.20
CA GLY A 308 3.86 -64.14 -6.63
C GLY A 308 4.19 -63.21 -7.81
N TYR A 309 3.67 -61.99 -7.77
CA TYR A 309 3.78 -60.96 -8.81
C TYR A 309 4.49 -59.72 -8.27
N SER A 310 5.41 -59.15 -9.05
CA SER A 310 6.14 -57.93 -8.70
C SER A 310 6.00 -56.86 -9.79
N ILE A 311 5.77 -55.62 -9.37
CA ILE A 311 5.69 -54.43 -10.20
C ILE A 311 6.79 -53.46 -9.77
N THR A 312 7.69 -53.13 -10.69
CA THR A 312 8.80 -52.19 -10.45
C THR A 312 8.61 -50.92 -11.27
N PHE A 313 8.54 -49.76 -10.62
CA PHE A 313 8.41 -48.49 -11.34
C PHE A 313 9.75 -48.00 -11.86
N ILE A 314 9.81 -47.66 -13.15
CA ILE A 314 11.06 -47.35 -13.85
C ILE A 314 11.64 -45.99 -13.41
N ASP A 315 10.77 -45.03 -13.15
CA ASP A 315 11.16 -43.63 -12.89
C ASP A 315 11.41 -43.31 -11.42
N PHE A 316 11.41 -44.31 -10.54
CA PHE A 316 11.62 -44.14 -9.12
C PHE A 316 12.71 -45.09 -8.62
N ASP A 317 13.63 -44.56 -7.83
CA ASP A 317 14.62 -45.37 -7.13
C ASP A 317 13.91 -46.31 -6.14
N GLU A 318 14.26 -47.61 -6.23
CA GLU A 318 13.84 -48.66 -5.30
C GLU A 318 12.32 -48.73 -5.04
N PHE A 319 11.50 -48.53 -6.09
CA PHE A 319 10.04 -48.60 -5.95
C PHE A 319 9.45 -49.87 -6.54
N VAL A 320 9.24 -50.86 -5.66
CA VAL A 320 8.70 -52.18 -6.00
C VAL A 320 7.45 -52.47 -5.17
N VAL A 321 6.43 -53.02 -5.80
CA VAL A 321 5.20 -53.49 -5.15
C VAL A 321 5.03 -54.96 -5.47
N ASN A 322 4.85 -55.78 -4.43
CA ASN A 322 4.72 -57.23 -4.55
C ASN A 322 3.32 -57.67 -4.08
N GLY A 323 2.79 -58.75 -4.67
CA GLY A 323 1.52 -59.32 -4.26
C GLY A 323 1.32 -60.74 -4.78
N ALA A 324 0.25 -61.39 -4.31
CA ALA A 324 -0.01 -62.80 -4.61
C ALA A 324 -0.57 -63.04 -6.02
N ASN A 325 -1.39 -62.10 -6.53
CA ASN A 325 -2.00 -62.18 -7.85
C ASN A 325 -1.82 -60.87 -8.63
N LYS A 326 -1.90 -60.94 -9.97
CA LYS A 326 -1.61 -59.81 -10.87
C LYS A 326 -2.52 -58.61 -10.62
N ASP A 327 -3.83 -58.81 -10.55
CA ASP A 327 -4.81 -57.71 -10.49
C ASP A 327 -4.76 -56.96 -9.15
N GLU A 328 -4.63 -57.69 -8.04
CA GLU A 328 -4.44 -57.11 -6.71
C GLU A 328 -3.12 -56.35 -6.62
N THR A 329 -2.04 -56.88 -7.21
CA THR A 329 -0.75 -56.20 -7.22
C THR A 329 -0.80 -54.89 -8.04
N ILE A 330 -1.53 -54.88 -9.16
CA ILE A 330 -1.75 -53.66 -9.97
C ILE A 330 -2.53 -52.61 -9.18
N SER A 331 -3.61 -53.00 -8.48
CA SER A 331 -4.40 -52.08 -7.66
C SER A 331 -3.60 -51.53 -6.48
N ASN A 332 -2.86 -52.39 -5.78
CA ASN A 332 -1.97 -51.97 -4.69
C ASN A 332 -0.85 -51.05 -5.21
N ALA A 333 -0.33 -51.29 -6.41
CA ALA A 333 0.67 -50.43 -7.04
C ALA A 333 0.10 -49.05 -7.39
N ALA A 334 -1.16 -48.95 -7.82
CA ALA A 334 -1.83 -47.67 -8.05
C ALA A 334 -1.99 -46.86 -6.74
N ILE A 335 -2.39 -47.52 -5.67
CA ILE A 335 -2.56 -46.90 -4.34
C ILE A 335 -1.23 -46.39 -3.80
N GLU A 336 -0.17 -47.21 -3.84
CA GLU A 336 1.14 -46.80 -3.35
C GLU A 336 1.78 -45.71 -4.24
N LEU A 337 1.56 -45.75 -5.55
CA LEU A 337 1.95 -44.68 -6.45
C LEU A 337 1.25 -43.36 -6.08
N LEU A 338 -0.07 -43.40 -5.87
CA LEU A 338 -0.85 -42.23 -5.46
C LEU A 338 -0.33 -41.65 -4.14
N ARG A 339 -0.08 -42.51 -3.15
CA ARG A 339 0.44 -42.11 -1.84
C ARG A 339 1.81 -41.45 -1.95
N LYS A 340 2.72 -42.03 -2.73
CA LYS A 340 4.07 -41.48 -2.98
C LYS A 340 4.02 -40.11 -3.66
N LEU A 341 3.17 -39.97 -4.69
CA LEU A 341 2.95 -38.71 -5.41
C LEU A 341 2.34 -37.63 -4.50
N ALA A 342 1.37 -38.00 -3.67
CA ALA A 342 0.71 -37.08 -2.73
C ALA A 342 1.67 -36.57 -1.63
N ILE A 343 2.50 -37.46 -1.05
CA ILE A 343 3.51 -37.07 -0.05
C ILE A 343 4.55 -36.13 -0.67
N ALA A 344 5.01 -36.42 -1.89
CA ALA A 344 5.96 -35.56 -2.59
C ALA A 344 5.36 -34.17 -2.87
N ALA A 345 4.09 -34.11 -3.28
CA ALA A 345 3.36 -32.86 -3.47
C ALA A 345 3.21 -32.06 -2.17
N GLN A 346 2.84 -32.73 -1.07
CA GLN A 346 2.71 -32.11 0.26
C GLN A 346 4.04 -31.50 0.74
N GLN A 347 5.16 -32.17 0.47
CA GLN A 347 6.50 -31.71 0.84
C GLN A 347 7.10 -30.70 -0.15
N GLY A 348 6.39 -30.35 -1.22
CA GLY A 348 6.90 -29.46 -2.27
C GLY A 348 8.10 -30.01 -3.05
N LYS A 349 8.33 -31.33 -3.01
CA LYS A 349 9.44 -31.98 -3.73
C LYS A 349 9.11 -32.12 -5.21
N LYS A 350 10.12 -32.00 -6.06
CA LYS A 350 9.98 -32.24 -7.49
C LYS A 350 9.80 -33.74 -7.73
N ILE A 351 8.73 -34.12 -8.40
CA ILE A 351 8.44 -35.50 -8.78
C ILE A 351 9.19 -35.81 -10.10
N ALA A 352 9.71 -37.02 -10.23
CA ALA A 352 10.30 -37.51 -11.46
C ALA A 352 9.24 -37.50 -12.57
N SER A 353 9.53 -36.97 -13.75
CA SER A 353 8.58 -37.06 -14.86
C SER A 353 8.53 -38.51 -15.39
N PRO A 354 7.37 -39.04 -15.80
CA PRO A 354 7.30 -40.35 -16.44
C PRO A 354 8.25 -40.42 -17.64
N GLY A 355 9.08 -41.46 -17.69
CA GLY A 355 10.05 -41.69 -18.75
C GLY A 355 9.38 -41.95 -20.10
N GLN A 356 10.08 -41.63 -21.20
CA GLN A 356 9.65 -42.08 -22.53
C GLN A 356 9.76 -43.61 -22.58
N LEU A 357 8.67 -44.28 -23.00
CA LEU A 357 8.68 -45.72 -23.28
C LEU A 357 9.69 -46.01 -24.40
N ALA A 358 10.94 -46.30 -24.04
CA ALA A 358 11.93 -46.81 -24.98
C ALA A 358 11.47 -48.19 -25.45
N LYS A 359 11.65 -48.47 -26.75
CA LYS A 359 11.32 -49.72 -27.48
C LYS A 359 11.00 -50.90 -26.54
N VAL A 360 9.70 -51.10 -26.36
CA VAL A 360 9.09 -51.95 -25.34
C VAL A 360 9.49 -53.42 -25.51
N SER A 361 10.06 -54.01 -24.47
CA SER A 361 9.98 -55.44 -24.17
C SER A 361 8.57 -55.78 -23.66
N ASP A 362 8.06 -56.99 -23.90
CA ASP A 362 6.65 -57.40 -23.71
C ASP A 362 6.05 -57.25 -22.28
N ASP A 363 6.78 -56.76 -21.28
CA ASP A 363 6.39 -56.73 -19.86
C ASP A 363 6.19 -55.33 -19.23
N VAL A 364 6.08 -54.25 -20.02
CA VAL A 364 5.88 -52.88 -19.49
C VAL A 364 4.40 -52.50 -19.50
N ILE A 365 3.87 -52.07 -18.34
CA ILE A 365 2.50 -51.54 -18.19
C ILE A 365 2.51 -50.10 -17.65
N LEU A 366 1.45 -49.34 -17.92
CA LEU A 366 1.23 -48.03 -17.31
C LEU A 366 0.28 -48.16 -16.12
N ILE A 367 0.76 -47.80 -14.93
CA ILE A 367 -0.06 -47.77 -13.72
C ILE A 367 -0.62 -46.37 -13.54
N ASN A 368 -1.94 -46.25 -13.56
CA ASN A 368 -2.63 -45.00 -13.27
C ASN A 368 -2.84 -44.86 -11.74
N PRO A 369 -2.35 -43.79 -11.09
CA PRO A 369 -2.54 -43.59 -9.65
C PRO A 369 -4.00 -43.35 -9.22
N LEU A 370 -4.92 -43.16 -10.18
CA LEU A 370 -6.35 -42.95 -9.89
C LEU A 370 -7.24 -44.15 -10.26
N ASN A 371 -6.64 -45.27 -10.71
CA ASN A 371 -7.38 -46.48 -11.04
C ASN A 371 -7.68 -47.34 -9.82
#